data_AF-A0A1F7M9P4-F1
#
_entry.id   AF-A0A1F7M9P4-F1
#
_cell.length_a   1.000
_cell.length_b   1.000
_cell.length_c   1.000
_cell.angle_alpha   90.00
_cell.angle_beta   90.00
_cell.angle_gamma   90.00
#
_symmetry.space_group_name_H-M   'P 1'
#
loop_
_entity.id
_entity.type
_entity.pdbx_description
1 polymer ?
#
loop_
_entity_poly.entity_id
_entity_poly.type
_entity_poly.pdbx_seq_one_letter_code
_entity_poly.pdbx_strand_id
1 'polypeptide(L)'
;MPGVDVPYEPARFPELVVRTDVEDPAAAAGRVVALARSLGSAAPPRRAPGGAAWAVWITGRPGSGKTTVTRAVLDCLAARGLSVRGIAAQEVRQAILADSLGPAAGREMIHRVLACAAKVLTDAGVPVIVDAGAPRRAWRELARALIPRFGEVQLVCPAEICAERERAARWDLRFTRPAHAERPPEPRGLQIVSDYEESLHPELRLQTHVQGLWTTAEEVLLLIRRRLMGPASIFHAGRTTPCE
;
A
#
# COMPACT_ATOMS: atom_id res chain seq x y z
N MET A 1 -31.08 12.39 4.37
CA MET A 1 -29.68 12.82 4.09
C MET A 1 -29.11 13.53 5.32
N PRO A 2 -27.80 13.41 5.60
CA PRO A 2 -27.14 14.27 6.59
C PRO A 2 -27.44 15.75 6.29
N GLY A 3 -27.88 16.51 7.28
CA GLY A 3 -28.30 17.91 7.15
C GLY A 3 -29.77 18.13 6.74
N VAL A 4 -30.52 17.09 6.38
CA VAL A 4 -31.96 17.18 6.04
C VAL A 4 -32.80 16.38 7.05
N ASP A 5 -32.49 15.09 7.20
CA ASP A 5 -33.22 14.17 8.10
C ASP A 5 -32.38 13.76 9.31
N VAL A 6 -31.11 14.10 9.29
CA VAL A 6 -30.15 13.86 10.37
C VAL A 6 -29.46 15.19 10.66
N PRO A 7 -29.46 15.69 11.92
CA PRO A 7 -28.81 16.95 12.25
C PRO A 7 -27.35 16.98 11.79
N TYR A 8 -26.95 18.06 11.12
CA TYR A 8 -25.55 18.27 10.76
C TYR A 8 -24.76 18.70 11.99
N GLU A 9 -23.68 17.99 12.28
CA GLU A 9 -22.73 18.39 13.32
C GLU A 9 -21.66 19.29 12.71
N PRO A 10 -21.60 20.58 13.07
CA PRO A 10 -20.60 21.49 12.50
C PRO A 10 -19.19 21.15 12.97
N ALA A 11 -18.21 21.33 12.08
CA ALA A 11 -16.81 21.23 12.44
C ALA A 11 -16.47 22.19 13.59
N ARG A 12 -15.78 21.70 14.62
CA ARG A 12 -15.50 22.47 15.84
C ARG A 12 -14.52 23.62 15.62
N PHE A 13 -13.51 23.41 14.78
CA PHE A 13 -12.46 24.39 14.48
C PHE A 13 -12.06 24.32 12.99
N PRO A 14 -12.92 24.75 12.07
CA PRO A 14 -12.59 24.73 10.65
C PRO A 14 -11.48 25.74 10.34
N GLU A 15 -10.50 25.35 9.54
CA GLU A 15 -9.44 26.23 9.03
C GLU A 15 -10.01 27.32 8.12
N LEU A 16 -11.16 27.05 7.49
CA LEU A 16 -11.90 27.98 6.65
C LEU A 16 -13.39 27.67 6.69
N VAL A 17 -14.20 28.69 6.94
CA VAL A 17 -15.66 28.64 6.74
C VAL A 17 -16.00 29.41 5.47
N VAL A 18 -16.69 28.72 4.55
CA VAL A 18 -17.26 29.32 3.33
C VAL A 18 -18.78 29.31 3.47
N ARG A 19 -19.38 30.49 3.44
CA ARG A 19 -20.83 30.68 3.47
C ARG A 19 -21.38 30.81 2.06
N THR A 20 -21.77 29.68 1.49
CA THR A 20 -22.26 29.60 0.10
C THR A 20 -23.58 30.32 -0.14
N ASP A 21 -24.28 30.74 0.91
CA ASP A 21 -25.53 31.50 0.84
C ASP A 21 -25.33 33.01 0.62
N VAL A 22 -24.13 33.53 0.93
CA VAL A 22 -23.82 34.97 0.82
C VAL A 22 -22.54 35.26 0.04
N GLU A 23 -21.66 34.27 -0.14
CA GLU A 23 -20.40 34.44 -0.86
C GLU A 23 -20.53 34.08 -2.34
N ASP A 24 -19.89 34.89 -3.19
CA ASP A 24 -19.71 34.56 -4.60
C ASP A 24 -18.80 33.32 -4.77
N PRO A 25 -19.14 32.37 -5.67
CA PRO A 25 -18.37 31.14 -5.86
C PRO A 25 -16.90 31.36 -6.23
N ALA A 26 -16.56 32.38 -7.03
CA ALA A 26 -15.18 32.64 -7.42
C ALA A 26 -14.37 33.22 -6.25
N ALA A 27 -14.98 34.11 -5.45
CA ALA A 27 -14.37 34.63 -4.22
C ALA A 27 -14.11 33.52 -3.18
N ALA A 28 -15.10 32.64 -2.96
CA ALA A 28 -14.98 31.48 -2.09
C ALA A 28 -13.85 30.54 -2.55
N ALA A 29 -13.78 30.24 -3.85
CA ALA A 29 -12.70 29.43 -4.42
C ALA A 29 -11.32 30.07 -4.20
N GLY A 30 -11.21 31.39 -4.35
CA GLY A 30 -9.99 32.14 -4.09
C GLY A 30 -9.47 31.97 -2.65
N ARG A 31 -10.37 31.97 -1.66
CA ARG A 31 -10.03 31.72 -0.25
C ARG A 31 -9.56 30.29 -0.01
N VAL A 32 -10.21 29.30 -0.62
CA VAL A 32 -9.80 27.89 -0.56
C VAL A 32 -8.39 27.72 -1.14
N VAL A 33 -8.10 28.36 -2.28
CA VAL A 33 -6.76 28.33 -2.89
C VAL A 33 -5.71 29.00 -1.98
N ALA A 34 -6.06 30.14 -1.36
CA ALA A 34 -5.18 30.81 -0.42
C ALA A 34 -4.84 29.93 0.79
N LEU A 35 -5.84 29.24 1.37
CA LEU A 35 -5.63 28.27 2.44
C LEU A 35 -4.75 27.10 1.98
N ALA A 36 -5.02 26.52 0.81
CA ALA A 36 -4.22 25.42 0.28
C ALA A 36 -2.73 25.82 0.11
N ARG A 37 -2.46 27.07 -0.28
CA ARG A 37 -1.10 27.61 -0.36
C ARG A 37 -0.46 27.80 1.02
N SER A 38 -1.22 28.27 2.03
CA SER A 38 -0.69 28.48 3.38
C SER A 38 -0.39 27.18 4.13
N LEU A 39 -1.12 26.10 3.84
CA LEU A 39 -0.85 24.76 4.38
C LEU A 39 0.45 24.13 3.80
N GLY A 40 1.03 24.76 2.79
CA GLY A 40 2.23 24.30 2.11
C GLY A 40 1.92 23.25 1.03
N SER A 41 2.65 23.33 -0.08
CA SER A 41 2.76 22.18 -0.98
C SER A 41 3.87 21.29 -0.43
N ALA A 42 3.51 20.14 0.15
CA ALA A 42 4.40 19.01 -0.01
C ALA A 42 4.64 18.89 -1.52
N ALA A 43 5.91 18.88 -1.96
CA ALA A 43 6.18 18.69 -3.38
C ALA A 43 5.42 17.41 -3.80
N PRO A 44 4.54 17.48 -4.82
CA PRO A 44 3.83 16.29 -5.27
C PRO A 44 4.89 15.22 -5.54
N PRO A 45 4.66 13.95 -5.16
CA PRO A 45 5.60 12.88 -5.46
C PRO A 45 5.96 13.00 -6.93
N ARG A 46 7.27 13.06 -7.25
CA ARG A 46 7.73 13.20 -8.64
C ARG A 46 7.01 12.14 -9.46
N ARG A 47 6.08 12.59 -10.32
CA ARG A 47 5.34 11.70 -11.21
C ARG A 47 6.36 10.87 -11.98
N ALA A 48 6.11 9.56 -12.04
CA ALA A 48 6.92 8.70 -12.88
C ALA A 48 6.93 9.29 -14.30
N PRO A 49 8.11 9.61 -14.87
CA PRO A 49 8.17 10.31 -16.15
C PRO A 49 7.51 9.48 -17.25
N GLY A 50 6.48 10.04 -17.88
CA GLY A 50 5.95 9.57 -19.18
C GLY A 50 5.13 8.28 -19.20
N GLY A 51 4.70 7.72 -18.06
CA GLY A 51 3.85 6.53 -18.03
C GLY A 51 2.65 6.68 -17.08
N ALA A 52 1.49 6.12 -17.46
CA ALA A 52 0.41 5.89 -16.49
C ALA A 52 0.94 5.09 -15.29
N ALA A 53 0.59 5.53 -14.08
CA ALA A 53 1.02 4.87 -12.86
C ALA A 53 0.47 3.45 -12.77
N TRP A 54 1.09 2.66 -11.91
CA TRP A 54 0.85 1.23 -11.77
C TRP A 54 0.70 0.87 -10.30
N ALA A 55 0.05 -0.26 -10.04
CA ALA A 55 -0.03 -0.84 -8.71
C ALA A 55 0.51 -2.27 -8.73
N VAL A 56 1.34 -2.60 -7.75
CA VAL A 56 1.75 -3.99 -7.47
C VAL A 56 1.13 -4.44 -6.18
N TRP A 57 0.43 -5.58 -6.19
CA TRP A 57 -0.12 -6.21 -4.99
C TRP A 57 0.74 -7.39 -4.57
N ILE A 58 1.40 -7.28 -3.42
CA ILE A 58 2.17 -8.37 -2.82
C ILE A 58 1.26 -9.14 -1.86
N THR A 59 0.89 -10.36 -2.25
CA THR A 59 0.00 -11.26 -1.51
C THR A 59 0.76 -12.51 -1.02
N GLY A 60 0.20 -13.17 -0.01
CA GLY A 60 0.76 -14.37 0.59
C GLY A 60 0.37 -14.52 2.05
N ARG A 61 0.59 -15.71 2.60
CA ARG A 61 0.21 -16.05 3.99
C ARG A 61 0.97 -15.19 5.01
N PRO A 62 0.42 -14.92 6.21
CA PRO A 62 1.20 -14.35 7.32
C PRO A 62 2.50 -15.14 7.52
N GLY A 63 3.62 -14.47 7.79
CA GLY A 63 4.94 -15.11 7.85
C GLY A 63 5.66 -15.33 6.50
N SER A 64 5.00 -15.14 5.35
CA SER A 64 5.62 -15.39 4.03
C SER A 64 6.67 -14.37 3.60
N GLY A 65 6.85 -13.27 4.35
CA GLY A 65 7.86 -12.24 4.07
C GLY A 65 7.38 -11.02 3.27
N LYS A 66 6.07 -10.83 3.07
CA LYS A 66 5.50 -9.71 2.28
C LYS A 66 6.08 -8.34 2.67
N THR A 67 5.98 -7.95 3.94
CA THR A 67 6.47 -6.65 4.41
C THR A 67 7.97 -6.48 4.21
N THR A 68 8.74 -7.55 4.37
CA THR A 68 10.19 -7.53 4.12
C THR A 68 10.49 -7.29 2.65
N VAL A 69 9.81 -8.00 1.74
CA VAL A 69 9.96 -7.82 0.29
C VAL A 69 9.48 -6.44 -0.14
N THR A 70 8.31 -5.99 0.33
CA THR A 70 7.76 -4.66 0.03
C THR A 70 8.73 -3.55 0.40
N ARG A 71 9.34 -3.60 1.59
CA ARG A 71 10.32 -2.61 2.04
C ARG A 71 11.56 -2.62 1.15
N ALA A 72 12.15 -3.79 0.92
CA ALA A 72 13.32 -3.93 0.06
C ALA A 72 13.07 -3.36 -1.36
N VAL A 73 11.91 -3.66 -1.94
CA VAL A 73 11.52 -3.13 -3.26
C VAL A 73 11.34 -1.60 -3.23
N LEU A 74 10.68 -1.05 -2.20
CA LEU A 74 10.50 0.39 -2.03
C LEU A 74 11.84 1.12 -1.88
N ASP A 75 12.74 0.60 -1.04
CA ASP A 75 14.07 1.18 -0.81
C ASP A 75 14.88 1.18 -2.10
N CYS A 76 14.87 0.06 -2.82
CA CYS A 76 15.48 -0.09 -4.13
C CYS A 76 14.91 0.87 -5.19
N LEU A 77 13.60 1.14 -5.19
CA LEU A 77 12.97 2.10 -6.13
C LEU A 77 13.34 3.54 -5.75
N ALA A 78 13.34 3.86 -4.44
CA ALA A 78 13.72 5.16 -3.92
C ALA A 78 15.19 5.48 -4.24
N ALA A 79 16.10 4.52 -4.07
CA ALA A 79 17.52 4.66 -4.45
C ALA A 79 17.71 4.96 -5.95
N ARG A 80 16.77 4.52 -6.80
CA ARG A 80 16.75 4.81 -8.24
C ARG A 80 15.98 6.09 -8.60
N GLY A 81 15.58 6.89 -7.61
CA GLY A 81 14.88 8.16 -7.80
C GLY A 81 13.40 8.03 -8.17
N LEU A 82 12.80 6.85 -8.00
CA LEU A 82 11.38 6.61 -8.23
C LEU A 82 10.59 6.79 -6.93
N SER A 83 9.64 7.73 -6.93
CA SER A 83 8.75 7.93 -5.79
C SER A 83 7.56 6.96 -5.90
N VAL A 84 7.54 5.94 -5.04
CA VAL A 84 6.50 4.90 -5.00
C VAL A 84 5.87 4.85 -3.62
N ARG A 85 4.54 4.80 -3.56
CA ARG A 85 3.82 4.74 -2.28
C ARG A 85 3.55 3.30 -1.88
N GLY A 86 4.18 2.84 -0.81
CA GLY A 86 3.75 1.64 -0.09
C GLY A 86 2.46 1.89 0.70
N ILE A 87 1.49 0.99 0.62
CA ILE A 87 0.31 0.95 1.50
C ILE A 87 0.20 -0.45 2.13
N ALA A 88 0.15 -0.52 3.47
CA ALA A 88 0.09 -1.79 4.19
C ALA A 88 -1.29 -2.02 4.82
N ALA A 89 -1.81 -3.24 4.70
CA ALA A 89 -3.11 -3.60 5.28
C ALA A 89 -3.17 -3.38 6.80
N GLN A 90 -2.04 -3.52 7.50
CA GLN A 90 -1.98 -3.31 8.95
C GLN A 90 -2.12 -1.83 9.33
N GLU A 91 -1.52 -0.93 8.56
CA GLU A 91 -1.61 0.53 8.80
C GLU A 91 -3.05 1.01 8.55
N VAL A 92 -3.66 0.57 7.44
CA VAL A 92 -5.05 0.88 7.12
C VAL A 92 -6.00 0.29 8.16
N ARG A 93 -5.71 -0.92 8.67
CA ARG A 93 -6.49 -1.55 9.74
C ARG A 93 -6.49 -0.70 11.00
N GLN A 94 -5.33 -0.26 11.45
CA GLN A 94 -5.19 0.55 12.66
C GLN A 94 -5.87 1.92 12.53
N ALA A 95 -5.90 2.49 11.32
CA ALA A 95 -6.53 3.78 11.08
C ALA A 95 -8.07 3.71 10.95
N ILE A 96 -8.61 2.61 10.42
CA ILE A 96 -10.02 2.54 9.99
C ILE A 96 -10.88 1.64 10.88
N LEU A 97 -10.36 0.50 11.33
CA LEU A 97 -11.17 -0.41 12.13
C LEU A 97 -11.22 0.07 13.58
N ALA A 98 -12.39 0.50 14.01
CA ALA A 98 -12.75 0.53 15.43
C ALA A 98 -13.06 -0.89 15.94
N ASP A 99 -12.99 -1.09 17.26
CA ASP A 99 -13.19 -2.40 17.92
C ASP A 99 -14.55 -3.06 17.65
N SER A 100 -15.51 -2.32 17.08
CA SER A 100 -16.91 -2.74 16.87
C SER A 100 -17.17 -3.56 15.60
N LEU A 101 -16.20 -3.71 14.69
CA LEU A 101 -16.40 -4.47 13.44
C LEU A 101 -16.00 -5.93 13.61
N GLY A 102 -16.93 -6.85 13.28
CA GLY A 102 -16.67 -8.29 13.28
C GLY A 102 -15.50 -8.70 12.35
N PRO A 103 -14.71 -9.74 12.67
CA PRO A 103 -13.46 -10.07 11.98
C PRO A 103 -13.57 -10.34 10.46
N ALA A 104 -14.73 -10.81 9.99
CA ALA A 104 -14.97 -11.04 8.56
C ALA A 104 -15.27 -9.73 7.81
N ALA A 105 -16.20 -8.93 8.32
CA ALA A 105 -16.58 -7.65 7.74
C ALA A 105 -15.41 -6.65 7.76
N GLY A 106 -14.65 -6.60 8.86
CA GLY A 106 -13.44 -5.78 8.95
C GLY A 106 -12.37 -6.18 7.93
N ARG A 107 -12.18 -7.49 7.68
CA ARG A 107 -11.26 -7.96 6.63
C ARG A 107 -11.73 -7.53 5.25
N GLU A 108 -12.99 -7.72 4.90
CA GLU A 108 -13.50 -7.31 3.58
C GLU A 108 -13.38 -5.80 3.36
N MET A 109 -13.74 -5.00 4.37
CA MET A 109 -13.63 -3.54 4.33
C MET A 109 -12.20 -3.10 4.04
N ILE A 110 -11.20 -3.64 4.77
CA ILE A 110 -9.80 -3.26 4.58
C ILE A 110 -9.30 -3.56 3.17
N HIS A 111 -9.64 -4.71 2.60
CA HIS A 111 -9.16 -5.06 1.26
C HIS A 111 -9.85 -4.23 0.16
N ARG A 112 -11.14 -3.90 0.33
CA ARG A 112 -11.84 -2.96 -0.57
C ARG A 112 -11.26 -1.55 -0.49
N VAL A 113 -10.95 -1.08 0.72
CA VAL A 113 -10.30 0.23 0.93
C VAL A 113 -8.92 0.25 0.28
N LEU A 114 -8.11 -0.80 0.45
CA LEU A 114 -6.80 -0.88 -0.19
C LEU A 114 -6.90 -0.84 -1.73
N ALA A 115 -7.84 -1.58 -2.32
CA ALA A 115 -8.07 -1.56 -3.76
C ALA A 115 -8.50 -0.16 -4.26
N CYS A 116 -9.40 0.50 -3.53
CA CYS A 116 -9.86 1.85 -3.84
C CYS A 116 -8.73 2.89 -3.69
N ALA A 117 -7.97 2.83 -2.60
CA ALA A 117 -6.85 3.72 -2.34
C ALA A 117 -5.75 3.57 -3.41
N ALA A 118 -5.41 2.33 -3.77
CA ALA A 118 -4.47 2.05 -4.86
C ALA A 118 -4.96 2.64 -6.19
N LYS A 119 -6.24 2.45 -6.52
CA LYS A 119 -6.86 3.06 -7.71
C LYS A 119 -6.71 4.58 -7.72
N VAL A 120 -7.17 5.26 -6.66
CA VAL A 120 -7.14 6.73 -6.57
C VAL A 120 -5.71 7.26 -6.70
N LEU A 121 -4.74 6.61 -6.06
CA LEU A 121 -3.33 6.99 -6.16
C LEU A 121 -2.79 6.77 -7.57
N THR A 122 -3.11 5.64 -8.22
CA THR A 122 -2.69 5.40 -9.61
C THR A 122 -3.34 6.36 -10.60
N ASP A 123 -4.61 6.71 -10.41
CA ASP A 123 -5.32 7.70 -11.23
C ASP A 123 -4.68 9.10 -11.06
N ALA A 124 -4.13 9.41 -9.88
CA ALA A 124 -3.35 10.63 -9.62
C ALA A 124 -1.92 10.61 -10.19
N GLY A 125 -1.47 9.48 -10.76
CA GLY A 125 -0.12 9.30 -11.29
C GLY A 125 0.93 8.87 -10.26
N VAL A 126 0.50 8.36 -9.11
CA VAL A 126 1.37 7.84 -8.06
C VAL A 126 1.46 6.31 -8.17
N PRO A 127 2.63 5.71 -8.44
CA PRO A 127 2.78 4.27 -8.42
C PRO A 127 2.67 3.73 -6.99
N VAL A 128 2.06 2.56 -6.84
CA VAL A 128 1.68 1.99 -5.53
C VAL A 128 2.20 0.56 -5.37
N ILE A 129 2.65 0.22 -4.17
CA ILE A 129 2.88 -1.17 -3.75
C ILE A 129 1.96 -1.47 -2.56
N VAL A 130 1.07 -2.44 -2.72
CA VAL A 130 0.15 -2.90 -1.69
C VAL A 130 0.74 -4.11 -0.97
N ASP A 131 0.97 -3.99 0.34
CA ASP A 131 1.32 -5.12 1.21
C ASP A 131 0.06 -5.59 1.94
N ALA A 132 -0.53 -6.67 1.43
CA ALA A 132 -1.73 -7.24 2.02
C ALA A 132 -1.83 -8.74 1.78
N GLY A 133 -2.08 -9.49 2.85
CA GLY A 133 -2.29 -10.93 2.78
C GLY A 133 -3.36 -11.31 1.77
N ALA A 134 -4.50 -10.60 1.74
CA ALA A 134 -5.58 -10.81 0.79
C ALA A 134 -5.97 -12.28 0.55
N PRO A 135 -6.31 -13.06 1.60
CA PRO A 135 -6.58 -14.49 1.46
C PRO A 135 -7.71 -14.85 0.51
N ARG A 136 -8.73 -13.99 0.31
CA ARG A 136 -9.75 -14.22 -0.72
C ARG A 136 -9.28 -13.69 -2.06
N ARG A 137 -9.37 -14.52 -3.10
CA ARG A 137 -9.01 -14.16 -4.48
C ARG A 137 -9.86 -13.00 -4.98
N ALA A 138 -11.14 -12.96 -4.62
CA ALA A 138 -12.08 -11.91 -5.03
C ALA A 138 -11.58 -10.47 -4.73
N TRP A 139 -10.79 -10.28 -3.66
CA TRP A 139 -10.23 -8.97 -3.34
C TRP A 139 -9.10 -8.54 -4.29
N ARG A 140 -8.31 -9.50 -4.78
CA ARG A 140 -7.25 -9.25 -5.75
C ARG A 140 -7.83 -9.03 -7.14
N GLU A 141 -8.87 -9.79 -7.49
CA GLU A 141 -9.66 -9.58 -8.71
C GLU A 141 -10.33 -8.20 -8.76
N LEU A 142 -10.86 -7.73 -7.62
CA LEU A 142 -11.39 -6.37 -7.52
C LEU A 142 -10.31 -5.32 -7.84
N ALA A 143 -9.12 -5.43 -7.25
CA ALA A 143 -8.03 -4.51 -7.52
C ALA A 143 -7.58 -4.56 -9.00
N ARG A 144 -7.49 -5.77 -9.57
CA ARG A 144 -7.17 -6.00 -10.98
C ARG A 144 -8.19 -5.37 -11.92
N ALA A 145 -9.48 -5.47 -11.61
CA ALA A 145 -10.55 -4.86 -12.40
C ALA A 145 -10.55 -3.33 -12.33
N LEU A 146 -10.15 -2.76 -11.18
CA LEU A 146 -10.17 -1.33 -10.92
C LEU A 146 -8.95 -0.57 -11.48
N ILE A 147 -7.81 -1.27 -11.64
CA ILE A 147 -6.51 -0.66 -11.92
C ILE A 147 -5.97 -1.20 -13.25
N PRO A 148 -5.90 -0.39 -14.33
CA PRO A 148 -5.46 -0.86 -15.64
C PRO A 148 -4.04 -1.44 -15.69
N ARG A 149 -3.11 -0.85 -14.92
CA ARG A 149 -1.72 -1.31 -14.80
C ARG A 149 -1.48 -1.96 -13.45
N PHE A 150 -2.12 -3.11 -13.28
CA PHE A 150 -2.03 -3.91 -12.07
C PHE A 150 -1.08 -5.10 -12.27
N GLY A 151 -0.25 -5.37 -11.27
CA GLY A 151 0.57 -6.57 -11.19
C GLY A 151 0.39 -7.27 -9.84
N GLU A 152 0.20 -8.57 -9.86
CA GLU A 152 0.06 -9.39 -8.67
C GLU A 152 1.32 -10.24 -8.45
N VAL A 153 1.89 -10.12 -7.25
CA VAL A 153 3.06 -10.88 -6.81
C VAL A 153 2.63 -11.79 -5.65
N GLN A 154 2.63 -13.09 -5.88
CA GLN A 154 2.26 -14.09 -4.88
C GLN A 154 3.51 -14.69 -4.23
N LEU A 155 3.66 -14.49 -2.92
CA LEU A 155 4.71 -15.11 -2.11
C LEU A 155 4.24 -16.48 -1.60
N VAL A 156 4.94 -17.52 -2.01
CA VAL A 156 4.70 -18.92 -1.68
C VAL A 156 5.72 -19.38 -0.64
N CYS A 157 5.22 -19.76 0.53
CA CYS A 157 6.02 -20.27 1.63
C CYS A 157 5.20 -21.34 2.39
N PRO A 158 5.79 -22.52 2.69
CA PRO A 158 5.15 -23.56 3.48
C PRO A 158 4.53 -23.05 4.78
N ALA A 159 3.42 -23.68 5.20
CA ALA A 159 2.63 -23.26 6.36
C ALA A 159 3.46 -23.24 7.64
N GLU A 160 4.28 -24.27 7.78
CA GLU A 160 5.09 -24.60 8.94
C GLU A 160 6.16 -23.52 9.13
N ILE A 161 6.85 -23.16 8.03
CA ILE A 161 7.87 -22.11 7.99
C ILE A 161 7.23 -20.74 8.26
N CYS A 162 6.07 -20.45 7.66
CA CYS A 162 5.31 -19.22 7.94
C CYS A 162 4.95 -19.10 9.44
N ALA A 163 4.44 -20.18 10.04
CA ALA A 163 4.06 -20.21 11.45
C ALA A 163 5.27 -20.06 12.38
N GLU A 164 6.40 -20.67 12.03
CA GLU A 164 7.66 -20.52 12.74
C GLU A 164 8.19 -19.08 12.68
N ARG A 165 8.19 -18.46 11.50
CA ARG A 165 8.59 -17.05 11.32
C ARG A 165 7.69 -16.12 12.13
N GLU A 166 6.38 -16.32 12.13
CA GLU A 166 5.44 -15.51 12.93
C GLU A 166 5.71 -15.66 14.43
N ARG A 167 5.96 -16.90 14.91
CA ARG A 167 6.37 -17.15 16.30
C ARG A 167 7.65 -16.40 16.63
N ALA A 168 8.70 -16.53 15.81
CA ALA A 168 9.98 -15.87 16.04
C ALA A 168 9.85 -14.33 16.05
N ALA A 169 9.04 -13.76 15.16
CA ALA A 169 8.76 -12.32 15.17
C ALA A 169 8.03 -11.87 16.43
N ARG A 170 7.06 -12.65 16.95
CA ARG A 170 6.32 -12.29 18.17
C ARG A 170 7.25 -12.16 19.38
N TRP A 171 8.24 -13.02 19.47
CA TRP A 171 9.20 -13.05 20.57
C TRP A 171 10.43 -12.16 20.34
N ASP A 172 10.41 -11.30 19.31
CA ASP A 172 11.53 -10.44 18.91
C ASP A 172 12.86 -11.21 18.74
N LEU A 173 12.79 -12.48 18.36
CA LEU A 173 13.97 -13.35 18.19
C LEU A 173 14.73 -13.07 16.88
N ARG A 174 14.39 -11.98 16.18
CA ARG A 174 15.07 -11.57 14.94
C ARG A 174 15.98 -10.41 15.27
N PHE A 175 17.28 -10.67 15.29
CA PHE A 175 18.34 -9.67 15.34
C PHE A 175 18.15 -8.62 14.24
N THR A 176 17.49 -7.51 14.57
CA THR A 176 17.64 -6.14 14.03
C THR A 176 16.49 -5.32 14.60
N ARG A 177 16.67 -4.84 15.83
CA ARG A 177 15.83 -3.78 16.39
C ARG A 177 16.37 -2.44 15.85
N PRO A 178 15.59 -1.62 15.15
CA PRO A 178 15.97 -0.23 14.95
C PRO A 178 16.09 0.43 16.33
N ALA A 179 17.19 1.15 16.58
CA ALA A 179 17.51 1.74 17.88
C ALA A 179 16.42 2.69 18.46
N HIS A 180 15.41 3.06 17.65
CA HIS A 180 14.35 4.01 18.00
C HIS A 180 12.95 3.40 18.23
N ALA A 181 12.82 2.08 18.36
CA ALA A 181 11.53 1.49 18.73
C ALA A 181 11.27 1.65 20.24
N GLU A 182 10.55 2.70 20.63
CA GLU A 182 10.24 3.04 22.04
C GLU A 182 9.14 2.19 22.69
N ARG A 183 8.46 1.31 21.93
CA ARG A 183 7.42 0.45 22.50
C ARG A 183 7.36 -0.92 21.80
N PRO A 184 7.34 -2.04 22.53
CA PRO A 184 7.07 -3.34 21.92
C PRO A 184 5.66 -3.29 21.31
N PRO A 185 5.49 -3.68 20.03
CA PRO A 185 4.15 -3.84 19.47
C PRO A 185 3.43 -4.90 20.30
N GLU A 186 2.16 -4.64 20.62
CA GLU A 186 1.30 -5.61 21.31
C GLU A 186 1.39 -7.00 20.65
N PRO A 187 1.29 -8.09 21.43
CA PRO A 187 1.45 -9.44 20.92
C PRO A 187 0.49 -9.69 19.74
N ARG A 188 1.07 -9.78 18.54
CA ARG A 188 0.36 -10.06 17.29
C ARG A 188 -0.41 -11.38 17.43
N GLY A 189 -1.74 -11.33 17.48
CA GLY A 189 -2.59 -12.53 17.43
C GLY A 189 -2.22 -13.39 16.22
N LEU A 190 -2.15 -14.71 16.39
CA LEU A 190 -1.75 -15.62 15.31
C LEU A 190 -2.88 -15.62 14.27
N GLN A 191 -2.75 -14.86 13.18
CA GLN A 191 -3.70 -14.95 12.07
C GLN A 191 -3.38 -16.21 11.27
N ILE A 192 -3.73 -17.38 11.81
CA ILE A 192 -3.79 -18.60 11.00
C ILE A 192 -4.96 -18.41 10.04
N VAL A 193 -4.67 -17.95 8.84
CA VAL A 193 -5.65 -18.00 7.76
C VAL A 193 -5.56 -19.40 7.15
N SER A 194 -6.50 -20.26 7.55
CA SER A 194 -6.68 -21.60 6.99
C SER A 194 -7.09 -21.54 5.51
N ASP A 195 -7.83 -20.49 5.13
CA ASP A 195 -8.50 -20.39 3.83
C ASP A 195 -7.79 -19.39 2.90
N TYR A 196 -6.48 -19.58 2.66
CA TYR A 196 -5.78 -18.77 1.66
C TYR A 196 -6.07 -19.31 0.25
N GLU A 197 -6.81 -18.55 -0.53
CA GLU A 197 -7.10 -18.86 -1.93
C GLU A 197 -5.93 -18.41 -2.82
N GLU A 198 -5.22 -19.38 -3.41
CA GLU A 198 -4.15 -19.09 -4.36
C GLU A 198 -4.65 -18.31 -5.59
N SER A 199 -3.76 -17.51 -6.15
CA SER A 199 -4.00 -16.75 -7.37
C SER A 199 -3.97 -17.67 -8.58
N LEU A 200 -4.92 -17.53 -9.50
CA LEU A 200 -4.94 -18.33 -10.73
C LEU A 200 -3.92 -17.83 -11.75
N HIS A 201 -3.81 -16.51 -11.89
CA HIS A 201 -2.95 -15.86 -12.88
C HIS A 201 -2.14 -14.71 -12.26
N PRO A 202 -1.31 -14.96 -11.23
CA PRO A 202 -0.40 -13.94 -10.75
C PRO A 202 0.65 -13.63 -11.81
N GLU A 203 1.04 -12.36 -11.93
CA GLU A 203 2.15 -11.96 -12.81
C GLU A 203 3.50 -12.53 -12.36
N LEU A 204 3.66 -12.80 -11.06
CA LEU A 204 4.86 -13.39 -10.49
C LEU A 204 4.54 -14.25 -9.26
N ARG A 205 5.13 -15.46 -9.19
CA ARG A 205 5.12 -16.33 -8.02
C ARG A 205 6.53 -16.50 -7.49
N LEU A 206 6.75 -16.22 -6.21
CA LEU A 206 8.07 -16.23 -5.57
C LEU A 206 8.09 -17.19 -4.38
N GLN A 207 9.10 -18.04 -4.30
CA GLN A 207 9.28 -19.02 -3.24
C GLN A 207 10.22 -18.48 -2.15
N THR A 208 9.68 -17.76 -1.16
CA THR A 208 10.46 -17.04 -0.14
C THR A 208 11.08 -17.91 0.96
N HIS A 209 10.95 -19.23 0.83
CA HIS A 209 11.58 -20.21 1.71
C HIS A 209 12.87 -20.78 1.11
N VAL A 210 13.08 -20.61 -0.20
CA VAL A 210 14.31 -21.04 -0.91
C VAL A 210 15.02 -19.88 -1.59
N GLN A 211 14.29 -18.83 -2.01
CA GLN A 211 14.88 -17.62 -2.59
C GLN A 211 15.31 -16.65 -1.50
N GLY A 212 16.48 -16.02 -1.69
CA GLY A 212 16.95 -14.91 -0.87
C GLY A 212 16.12 -13.65 -1.08
N LEU A 213 16.13 -12.75 -0.10
CA LEU A 213 15.41 -11.47 -0.17
C LEU A 213 15.84 -10.65 -1.39
N TRP A 214 17.14 -10.61 -1.66
CA TRP A 214 17.73 -9.87 -2.77
C TRP A 214 17.14 -10.30 -4.12
N THR A 215 17.26 -11.59 -4.44
CA THR A 215 16.70 -12.20 -5.66
C THR A 215 15.20 -11.97 -5.76
N THR A 216 14.48 -12.13 -4.66
CA THR A 216 13.03 -11.90 -4.60
C THR A 216 12.68 -10.45 -4.95
N ALA A 217 13.40 -9.47 -4.40
CA ALA A 217 13.20 -8.06 -4.69
C ALA A 217 13.56 -7.72 -6.14
N GLU A 218 14.66 -8.25 -6.67
CA GLU A 218 15.07 -8.06 -8.06
C GLU A 218 14.03 -8.59 -9.05
N GLU A 219 13.44 -9.76 -8.81
CA GLU A 219 12.39 -10.30 -9.68
C GLU A 219 11.14 -9.41 -9.70
N VAL A 220 10.75 -8.83 -8.56
CA VAL A 220 9.66 -7.84 -8.51
C VAL A 220 10.02 -6.56 -9.27
N LEU A 221 11.25 -6.07 -9.13
CA LEU A 221 11.74 -4.90 -9.88
C LEU A 221 11.74 -5.15 -11.40
N LEU A 222 12.13 -6.36 -11.82
CA LEU A 222 12.08 -6.78 -13.23
C LEU A 222 10.66 -6.86 -13.75
N LEU A 223 9.71 -7.37 -12.95
CA LEU A 223 8.29 -7.35 -13.29
C LEU A 223 7.81 -5.92 -13.54
N ILE A 224 8.08 -5.01 -12.58
CA ILE A 224 7.69 -3.60 -12.68
C ILE A 224 8.26 -2.99 -13.97
N ARG A 225 9.55 -3.19 -14.22
CA ARG A 225 10.23 -2.65 -15.41
C ARG A 225 9.65 -3.19 -16.73
N ARG A 226 9.35 -4.49 -16.82
CA ARG A 226 8.94 -5.14 -18.08
C ARG A 226 7.46 -4.94 -18.41
N ARG A 227 6.59 -4.97 -17.39
CA ARG A 227 5.14 -5.04 -17.57
C ARG A 227 4.43 -3.74 -17.27
N LEU A 228 4.98 -2.94 -16.35
CA LEU A 228 4.26 -1.81 -15.75
C LEU A 228 4.88 -0.45 -16.10
N MET A 229 6.13 -0.44 -16.55
CA MET A 229 6.81 0.75 -17.07
C MET A 229 6.89 0.67 -18.61
N GLY A 230 6.56 1.78 -19.28
CA GLY A 230 6.63 1.88 -20.75
C GLY A 230 8.08 1.98 -21.27
N PRO A 231 8.30 1.76 -22.58
CA PRO A 231 9.65 1.74 -23.19
C PRO A 231 10.43 3.05 -23.06
N ALA A 232 9.75 4.18 -22.78
CA ALA A 232 10.39 5.49 -22.57
C ALA A 232 10.95 5.71 -21.16
N SER A 233 10.67 4.81 -20.20
CA SER A 233 11.19 4.89 -18.82
C SER A 233 12.55 4.18 -18.69
N ILE A 234 13.42 4.34 -19.69
CA ILE A 234 14.80 3.87 -19.58
C ILE A 234 15.43 4.70 -18.47
N PHE A 235 15.71 4.05 -17.35
CA PHE A 235 16.58 4.56 -16.29
C PHE A 235 17.71 5.34 -16.96
N HIS A 236 17.87 6.62 -16.61
CA HIS A 236 19.03 7.39 -17.05
C HIS A 236 20.26 6.52 -16.77
N ALA A 237 20.97 6.11 -17.82
CA ALA A 237 21.84 4.94 -17.87
C ALA A 237 23.17 5.11 -17.09
N GLY A 238 23.15 5.80 -15.95
CA GLY A 238 24.33 6.11 -15.14
C GLY A 238 24.32 5.57 -13.71
N ARG A 239 23.25 4.92 -13.23
CA ARG A 239 23.18 4.38 -11.86
C ARG A 239 22.45 3.03 -11.80
N THR A 240 23.05 2.00 -12.37
CA THR A 240 22.79 0.61 -11.95
C THR A 240 23.64 0.34 -10.71
N THR A 241 23.30 0.94 -9.58
CA THR A 241 23.79 0.42 -8.30
C THR A 241 23.02 -0.87 -8.03
N PRO A 242 23.70 -2.01 -7.84
CA PRO A 242 23.10 -3.13 -7.12
C PRO A 242 22.57 -2.57 -5.78
N CYS A 243 21.41 -3.01 -5.31
CA CYS A 243 21.10 -2.72 -3.92
C CYS A 243 21.97 -3.71 -3.11
N GLU A 244 22.97 -3.17 -2.44
CA GLU A 244 23.83 -3.91 -1.51
C GLU A 244 23.10 -4.19 -0.19
#